data_AF-A0A543Q444-F1
#
_entry.id   AF-A0A543Q444-F1
#
_cell.length_a   1.000
_cell.length_b   1.000
_cell.length_c   1.000
_cell.angle_alpha   90.00
_cell.angle_beta   90.00
_cell.angle_gamma   90.00
#
_symmetry.space_group_name_H-M   'P 1'
#
loop_
_entity.id
_entity.type
_entity.pdbx_description
1 polymer ?
#
loop_
_entity_poly.entity_id
_entity_poly.type
_entity_poly.pdbx_seq_one_letter_code
_entity_poly.pdbx_strand_id
1 'polypeptide(L)'
;MLQIQTIFGVEMVSSALKIFELLGTKMAVQSADNFHKLRKKGITIRKTADVIIASFCIEHHLPLLFSDKDFKSFVEHLGLRNAIYI
;
A
#
# COMPACT_ATOMS: atom_id res chain seq x y z
N MET A 1 8.51 -23.46 2.34
CA MET A 1 8.09 -22.86 1.06
C MET A 1 6.58 -22.80 1.07
N LEU A 2 6.02 -21.84 1.82
CA LEU A 2 4.59 -21.76 2.07
C LEU A 2 3.94 -20.86 1.01
N GLN A 3 2.97 -21.42 0.28
CA GLN A 3 2.04 -20.64 -0.52
C GLN A 3 1.20 -19.76 0.41
N ILE A 4 1.19 -18.46 0.18
CA ILE A 4 0.22 -17.56 0.78
C ILE A 4 -0.73 -17.18 -0.35
N GLN A 5 -1.86 -17.89 -0.37
CA GLN A 5 -2.97 -17.63 -1.27
C GLN A 5 -3.74 -16.38 -0.82
N THR A 6 -4.15 -15.63 -1.84
CA THR A 6 -5.26 -14.69 -1.94
C THR A 6 -6.28 -14.74 -0.79
N ILE A 7 -6.40 -13.65 -0.02
CA ILE A 7 -7.63 -13.32 0.72
C ILE A 7 -7.84 -11.81 0.62
N PHE A 8 -8.74 -11.41 -0.27
CA PHE A 8 -9.80 -10.45 0.06
C PHE A 8 -11.00 -10.77 -0.83
N GLY A 9 -11.94 -11.53 -0.27
CA GLY A 9 -13.28 -11.64 -0.81
C GLY A 9 -14.09 -10.41 -0.42
N VAL A 10 -14.58 -9.69 -1.41
CA VAL A 10 -15.81 -8.90 -1.33
C VAL A 10 -16.53 -9.12 -2.65
N GLU A 11 -17.58 -9.94 -2.61
CA GLU A 11 -18.56 -10.04 -3.68
C GLU A 11 -19.18 -8.65 -3.91
N MET A 12 -19.47 -8.34 -5.18
CA MET A 12 -20.05 -7.09 -5.70
C MET A 12 -19.10 -5.89 -5.78
N VAL A 13 -18.27 -5.84 -6.84
CA VAL A 13 -17.70 -4.57 -7.30
C VAL A 13 -18.04 -4.40 -8.78
N SER A 14 -18.83 -3.36 -9.06
CA SER A 14 -19.23 -2.84 -10.37
C SER A 14 -18.23 -3.11 -11.49
N SER A 15 -18.74 -3.49 -12.67
CA SER A 15 -18.05 -4.08 -13.83
C SER A 15 -16.93 -3.27 -14.52
N ALA A 16 -16.34 -2.26 -13.87
CA ALA A 16 -15.33 -1.37 -14.45
C ALA A 16 -14.07 -1.13 -13.59
N LEU A 17 -13.88 -1.82 -12.45
CA LEU A 17 -12.68 -1.63 -11.62
C LEU A 17 -11.58 -2.63 -11.95
N LYS A 18 -10.37 -2.13 -12.19
CA LYS A 18 -9.18 -2.95 -12.45
C LYS A 18 -8.70 -3.58 -11.15
N ILE A 19 -8.55 -4.91 -11.18
CA ILE A 19 -7.99 -5.69 -10.08
C ILE A 19 -6.47 -5.76 -10.24
N PHE A 20 -5.75 -5.63 -9.13
CA PHE A 20 -4.29 -5.75 -9.08
C PHE A 20 -3.88 -6.81 -8.07
N GLU A 21 -2.89 -7.62 -8.44
CA GLU A 21 -2.15 -8.44 -7.48
C GLU A 21 -1.18 -7.54 -6.71
N LEU A 22 -1.52 -7.25 -5.45
CA LEU A 22 -0.77 -6.29 -4.63
C LEU A 22 0.52 -6.87 -4.03
N LEU A 23 0.56 -8.19 -3.85
CA LEU A 23 1.60 -8.84 -3.07
C LEU A 23 2.24 -9.98 -3.86
N GLY A 24 3.54 -9.83 -4.10
CA GLY A 24 4.46 -10.89 -4.52
C GLY A 24 5.76 -10.74 -3.73
N THR A 25 6.70 -11.68 -3.88
CA THR A 25 7.93 -11.69 -3.07
C THR A 25 8.68 -10.36 -3.09
N LYS A 26 8.83 -9.73 -4.26
CA LYS A 26 9.46 -8.41 -4.40
C LYS A 26 8.70 -7.33 -3.62
N MET A 27 7.37 -7.29 -3.74
CA MET A 27 6.54 -6.29 -3.06
C MET A 27 6.46 -6.50 -1.55
N ALA A 28 6.54 -7.74 -1.07
CA ALA A 28 6.62 -8.02 0.37
C ALA A 28 7.91 -7.43 0.98
N VAL A 29 9.05 -7.62 0.32
CA VAL A 29 10.33 -7.03 0.74
C VAL A 29 10.28 -5.50 0.68
N GLN A 30 9.81 -4.94 -0.44
CA GLN A 30 9.71 -3.48 -0.62
C GLN A 30 8.80 -2.83 0.44
N SER A 31 7.72 -3.51 0.79
CA SER A 31 6.78 -3.06 1.82
C SER A 31 7.42 -3.07 3.21
N ALA A 32 8.17 -4.13 3.56
CA ALA A 32 8.92 -4.19 4.81
C ALA A 32 9.98 -3.07 4.89
N ASP A 33 10.69 -2.80 3.80
CA ASP A 33 11.68 -1.72 3.74
C ASP A 33 11.04 -0.34 3.96
N ASN A 34 9.88 -0.09 3.33
CA ASN A 34 9.15 1.16 3.51
C ASN A 34 8.62 1.32 4.93
N PHE A 35 8.13 0.25 5.55
CA PHE A 35 7.79 0.24 6.98
C PHE A 35 8.99 0.59 7.85
N HIS A 36 10.15 -0.01 7.59
CA HIS A 36 11.38 0.31 8.33
C HIS A 36 11.85 1.75 8.13
N LYS A 37 11.71 2.32 6.93
CA LYS A 37 12.02 3.74 6.66
C LYS A 37 11.16 4.68 7.51
N LEU A 38 9.86 4.41 7.64
CA LEU A 38 8.97 5.19 8.50
C LEU A 38 9.29 4.97 9.98
N ARG A 39 9.56 3.74 10.39
CA ARG A 39 9.90 3.43 11.79
C ARG A 39 11.19 4.10 12.25
N LYS A 40 12.20 4.21 11.37
CA LYS A 40 13.44 4.98 11.63
C LYS A 40 13.18 6.47 11.87
N LYS A 41 12.04 6.99 11.41
CA LYS A 41 11.57 8.37 11.66
C LYS A 41 10.65 8.48 12.89
N GLY A 42 10.47 7.42 13.65
CA GLY A 42 9.56 7.37 14.80
C GLY A 42 8.09 7.15 14.43
N ILE A 43 7.79 6.85 13.16
CA ILE A 43 6.41 6.65 12.68
C ILE A 43 6.11 5.17 12.59
N THR A 44 5.07 4.72 13.28
CA THR A 44 4.62 3.33 13.24
C THR A 44 3.27 3.23 12.53
N ILE A 45 3.25 2.56 11.38
CA ILE A 45 2.02 2.23 10.66
C ILE A 45 1.41 0.98 11.29
N ARG A 46 0.15 1.07 11.70
CA ARG A 46 -0.49 0.05 12.54
C ARG A 46 -0.99 -1.16 11.74
N LYS A 47 -1.29 -0.97 10.45
CA LYS A 47 -1.87 -2.02 9.59
C LYS A 47 -0.87 -2.40 8.50
N THR A 48 -0.51 -3.68 8.43
CA THR A 48 0.35 -4.21 7.38
C THR A 48 -0.24 -4.00 5.98
N ALA A 49 -1.56 -4.09 5.84
CA ALA A 49 -2.26 -3.84 4.58
C ALA A 49 -2.01 -2.42 4.05
N ASP A 50 -2.01 -1.40 4.92
CA ASP A 50 -1.76 -0.01 4.51
C ASP A 50 -0.33 0.15 3.97
N VAL A 51 0.65 -0.51 4.60
CA VAL A 51 2.04 -0.54 4.12
C VAL A 51 2.12 -1.18 2.73
N ILE A 52 1.44 -2.30 2.53
CA ILE A 52 1.41 -3.03 1.25
C ILE A 52 0.80 -2.17 0.16
N ILE A 53 -0.40 -1.61 0.40
CA ILE A 53 -1.14 -0.79 -0.56
C ILE A 53 -0.33 0.46 -0.92
N ALA A 54 0.20 1.19 0.08
CA ALA A 54 0.99 2.39 -0.16
C ALA A 54 2.26 2.07 -0.95
N SER A 55 2.96 0.99 -0.61
CA SER A 55 4.20 0.59 -1.28
C SER A 55 3.95 0.20 -2.73
N PHE A 56 2.88 -0.54 -3.01
CA PHE A 56 2.45 -0.86 -4.37
C PHE A 56 2.17 0.41 -5.18
N CYS A 57 1.40 1.35 -4.62
CA CYS A 57 1.11 2.62 -5.27
C CYS A 57 2.37 3.46 -5.53
N ILE A 58 3.33 3.47 -4.62
CA ILE A 58 4.62 4.17 -4.81
C ILE A 58 5.42 3.54 -5.95
N GLU A 59 5.60 2.21 -5.93
CA GLU A 59 6.39 1.46 -6.94
C GLU A 59 5.80 1.64 -8.35
N HIS A 60 4.48 1.58 -8.48
CA HIS A 60 3.80 1.67 -9.78
C HIS A 60 3.41 3.09 -10.17
N HIS A 61 3.82 4.10 -9.38
CA HIS A 61 3.42 5.48 -9.56
C HIS A 61 1.90 5.60 -9.71
N LEU A 62 1.12 4.96 -8.86
CA LEU A 62 -0.33 5.10 -8.84
C LEU A 62 -0.72 6.06 -7.71
N PRO A 63 -1.58 7.06 -7.99
CA PRO A 63 -2.16 7.84 -6.91
C PRO A 63 -3.12 6.98 -6.10
N LEU A 64 -3.14 7.20 -4.78
CA LEU A 64 -4.05 6.52 -3.87
C LEU A 64 -5.11 7.51 -3.37
N LEU A 65 -6.37 7.13 -3.52
CA LEU A 65 -7.47 7.79 -2.83
C LEU A 65 -7.63 7.17 -1.45
N PHE A 66 -7.52 7.98 -0.40
CA PHE A 66 -7.61 7.51 0.98
C PHE A 66 -8.24 8.55 1.91
N SER A 67 -8.87 8.08 2.98
CA SER A 67 -9.35 8.89 4.11
C SER A 67 -8.59 8.58 5.41
N ASP A 68 -7.91 7.43 5.49
CA ASP A 68 -7.11 7.06 6.67
C ASP A 68 -5.85 7.93 6.77
N LYS A 69 -5.65 8.54 7.94
CA LYS A 69 -4.52 9.44 8.21
C LYS A 69 -3.17 8.72 8.15
N ASP A 70 -3.14 7.41 8.32
CA ASP A 70 -1.89 6.64 8.33
C ASP A 70 -1.17 6.74 6.97
N PHE A 71 -1.90 6.94 5.86
CA PHE A 71 -1.34 7.17 4.52
C PHE A 71 -0.64 8.52 4.34
N LYS A 72 -0.93 9.54 5.19
CA LYS A 72 -0.26 10.84 5.12
C LYS A 72 1.25 10.71 5.31
N SER A 73 1.68 9.83 6.21
CA SER A 73 3.10 9.54 6.46
C SER A 73 3.82 9.06 5.19
N PHE A 74 3.14 8.30 4.33
CA PHE A 74 3.70 7.83 3.07
C PHE A 74 3.79 8.96 2.03
N VAL A 75 2.83 9.89 2.02
CA VAL A 75 2.89 11.09 1.17
C VAL A 75 4.08 11.96 1.61
N GLU A 76 4.16 12.26 2.91
CA GLU A 76 5.16 13.17 3.48
C GLU A 76 6.60 12.64 3.41
N HIS A 77 6.80 11.32 3.45
CA HIS A 77 8.14 10.76 3.60
C HIS A 77 8.58 9.78 2.51
N LEU A 78 7.66 9.20 1.76
CA LEU A 78 7.96 8.12 0.81
C LEU A 78 7.45 8.39 -0.62
N GLY A 79 6.85 9.55 -0.87
CA GLY A 79 6.45 9.98 -2.21
C GLY A 79 5.15 9.35 -2.72
N LEU A 80 4.28 8.85 -1.82
CA LEU A 80 2.93 8.44 -2.22
C LEU A 80 2.17 9.65 -2.78
N ARG A 81 1.51 9.48 -3.95
CA ARG A 81 0.68 10.54 -4.54
C ARG A 81 -0.74 10.43 -4.00
N ASN A 82 -1.28 11.54 -3.50
CA ASN A 82 -2.67 11.62 -3.07
C ASN A 82 -3.57 11.93 -4.28
N ALA A 83 -4.56 11.07 -4.54
CA ALA A 83 -5.46 11.20 -5.68
C ALA A 83 -6.32 12.48 -5.70
N ILE A 84 -6.45 13.18 -4.56
CA ILE A 84 -7.27 14.39 -4.45
C ILE A 84 -6.59 15.61 -5.08
N TYR A 85 -5.25 15.64 -5.15
CA TYR A 85 -4.46 16.82 -5.52
C TYR A 85 -3.67 16.66 -6.82
N ILE A 86 -3.97 15.63 -7.61
CA ILE A 86 -3.37 15.37 -8.92
C ILE A 86 -4.32 15.76 -10.05
#